data_AF-A0A2T0TQX7-F1
#
_entry.id   AF-A0A2T0TQX7-F1
#
_cell.length_a   1.000
_cell.length_b   1.000
_cell.length_c   1.000
_cell.angle_alpha   90.00
_cell.angle_beta   90.00
_cell.angle_gamma   90.00
#
_symmetry.space_group_name_H-M   'P 1'
#
loop_
_entity.id
_entity.type
_entity.pdbx_description
1 polymer ?
#
loop_
_entity_poly.entity_id
_entity_poly.type
_entity_poly.pdbx_seq_one_letter_code
_entity_poly.pdbx_strand_id
1 'polypeptide(L)'
;MKHLLTLAFLTLALTGIAQETSVLEQNGISISYTLTKLSAGEKKDTYLLNVKAMNKNTFDMFYQGPKNGVNPFLCEITIRKIDTYVYMTAPQSKLATLEGKLHYLRANDVLTAEKEFKVASNEKPIITAKLFGPLRPISDFY
;
A
#
# COMPACT_ATOMS: atom_id res chain seq x y z
N MET A 1 -54.11 1.52 29.40
CA MET A 1 -52.71 1.14 29.65
C MET A 1 -51.86 1.79 28.57
N LYS A 2 -51.13 2.85 28.96
CA LYS A 2 -50.32 3.70 28.08
C LYS A 2 -48.88 3.21 28.12
N HIS A 3 -48.47 2.30 27.26
CA HIS A 3 -47.05 2.05 27.05
C HIS A 3 -46.83 1.60 25.61
N LEU A 4 -46.20 2.45 24.80
CA LEU A 4 -45.25 1.94 23.81
C LEU A 4 -44.14 2.97 23.64
N LEU A 5 -43.10 2.71 24.43
CA LEU A 5 -41.68 3.01 24.23
C LEU A 5 -41.33 4.07 23.18
N THR A 6 -41.10 5.28 23.67
CA THR A 6 -40.13 6.20 23.10
C THR A 6 -38.73 5.77 23.55
N LEU A 7 -37.76 5.90 22.64
CA LEU A 7 -36.33 6.09 22.90
C LEU A 7 -35.44 4.84 23.04
N ALA A 8 -34.85 4.45 21.91
CA ALA A 8 -33.44 4.11 21.84
C ALA A 8 -32.90 4.59 20.49
N PHE A 9 -32.42 5.83 20.47
CA PHE A 9 -31.59 6.38 19.41
C PHE A 9 -30.31 5.54 19.38
N LEU A 10 -30.28 4.51 18.53
CA LEU A 10 -29.05 3.79 18.21
C LEU A 10 -28.21 4.76 17.38
N THR A 11 -27.46 5.62 18.07
CA THR A 11 -26.33 6.34 17.50
C THR A 11 -25.29 5.29 17.12
N LEU A 12 -25.49 4.67 15.95
CA LEU A 12 -24.41 4.13 15.14
C LEU A 12 -23.47 5.31 14.87
N ALA A 13 -22.58 5.58 15.83
CA ALA A 13 -21.34 6.25 15.56
C ALA A 13 -20.64 5.37 14.52
N LEU A 14 -20.88 5.69 13.25
CA LEU A 14 -20.11 5.28 12.10
C LEU A 14 -18.70 5.82 12.31
N THR A 15 -17.96 5.23 13.25
CA THR A 15 -16.51 5.20 13.16
C THR A 15 -16.26 4.33 11.94
N GLY A 16 -16.19 4.98 10.78
CA GLY A 16 -15.72 4.36 9.56
C GLY A 16 -14.28 3.95 9.83
N ILE A 17 -14.09 2.74 10.36
CA ILE A 17 -12.79 2.09 10.40
C ILE A 17 -12.42 2.02 8.93
N ALA A 18 -11.44 2.82 8.53
CA ALA A 18 -10.98 2.82 7.15
C ALA A 18 -10.44 1.41 6.87
N GLN A 19 -11.25 0.64 6.12
CA GLN A 19 -10.99 -0.77 5.89
C GLN A 19 -9.75 -0.93 5.02
N GLU A 20 -8.82 -1.76 5.47
CA GLU A 20 -7.66 -2.13 4.67
C GLU A 20 -8.12 -2.88 3.42
N THR A 21 -7.76 -2.35 2.25
CA THR A 21 -8.14 -2.88 0.94
C THR A 21 -6.92 -3.49 0.26
N SER A 22 -7.00 -4.78 -0.08
CA SER A 22 -5.95 -5.45 -0.88
C SER A 22 -6.03 -4.97 -2.33
N VAL A 23 -4.87 -4.62 -2.91
CA VAL A 23 -4.75 -4.18 -4.31
C VAL A 23 -3.90 -5.10 -5.17
N LEU A 24 -3.04 -5.90 -4.55
CA LEU A 24 -2.21 -6.87 -5.25
C LEU A 24 -1.82 -7.98 -4.28
N GLU A 25 -1.88 -9.23 -4.73
CA GLU A 25 -1.32 -10.38 -4.03
C GLU A 25 -0.63 -11.29 -5.05
N GLN A 26 0.69 -11.47 -4.89
CA GLN A 26 1.51 -12.23 -5.83
C GLN A 26 2.69 -12.87 -5.11
N ASN A 27 2.88 -14.18 -5.25
CA ASN A 27 4.00 -14.94 -4.66
C ASN A 27 4.17 -14.71 -3.15
N GLY A 28 3.06 -14.60 -2.41
CA GLY A 28 3.05 -14.29 -0.99
C GLY A 28 3.42 -12.84 -0.64
N ILE A 29 3.63 -11.96 -1.63
CA ILE A 29 3.74 -10.53 -1.42
C ILE A 29 2.37 -9.90 -1.57
N SER A 30 1.93 -9.18 -0.54
CA SER A 30 0.64 -8.51 -0.48
C SER A 30 0.85 -7.02 -0.44
N ILE A 31 0.16 -6.28 -1.32
CA ILE A 31 0.06 -4.83 -1.26
C ILE A 31 -1.37 -4.46 -0.91
N SER A 32 -1.52 -3.68 0.14
CA SER A 32 -2.80 -3.17 0.62
C SER A 32 -2.72 -1.69 0.91
N TYR A 33 -3.87 -1.04 1.04
CA TYR A 33 -3.93 0.35 1.45
C TYR A 33 -5.12 0.63 2.37
N THR A 34 -4.97 1.69 3.15
CA THR A 34 -6.05 2.38 3.85
C THR A 34 -6.14 3.79 3.28
N LEU A 35 -7.38 4.26 3.09
CA LEU A 35 -7.65 5.59 2.56
C LEU A 35 -8.53 6.37 3.54
N THR A 36 -8.02 7.50 4.00
CA THR A 36 -8.70 8.37 4.98
C THR A 36 -8.97 9.73 4.34
N LYS A 37 -10.23 10.15 4.30
CA LYS A 37 -10.59 11.52 3.89
C LYS A 37 -10.24 12.48 5.04
N LEU A 38 -9.30 13.39 4.82
CA LEU A 38 -8.83 14.36 5.82
C LEU A 38 -9.72 15.60 5.87
N SER A 39 -10.15 16.10 4.71
CA SER A 39 -11.00 17.30 4.62
C SER A 39 -11.89 17.27 3.39
N ALA A 40 -13.13 17.76 3.53
CA ALA A 40 -13.99 18.07 2.40
C ALA A 40 -13.77 19.54 1.97
N GLY A 41 -13.64 19.79 0.68
CA GLY A 41 -13.51 21.14 0.14
C GLY A 41 -14.53 21.41 -0.97
N GLU A 42 -14.69 22.67 -1.35
CA GLU A 42 -15.66 23.07 -2.38
C GLU A 42 -15.29 22.53 -3.77
N LYS A 43 -13.99 22.55 -4.10
CA LYS A 43 -13.46 22.06 -5.40
C LYS A 43 -12.67 20.76 -5.30
N LYS A 44 -11.98 20.55 -4.18
CA LYS A 44 -11.13 19.38 -3.95
C LYS A 44 -11.31 18.83 -2.55
N ASP A 45 -11.32 17.50 -2.46
CA ASP A 45 -11.23 16.75 -1.23
C ASP A 45 -9.77 16.33 -0.98
N THR A 46 -9.33 16.34 0.28
CA THR A 46 -7.98 15.91 0.68
C THR A 46 -8.05 14.52 1.30
N TYR A 47 -7.12 13.65 0.91
CA TYR A 47 -7.02 12.28 1.38
C TYR A 47 -5.59 11.94 1.84
N LEU A 48 -5.50 11.08 2.84
CA LEU A 48 -4.29 10.37 3.23
C LEU A 48 -4.38 8.92 2.74
N LEU A 49 -3.42 8.51 1.92
CA LEU A 49 -3.20 7.13 1.51
C LEU A 49 -2.09 6.53 2.38
N ASN A 50 -2.39 5.43 3.08
CA ASN A 50 -1.41 4.62 3.78
C ASN A 50 -1.31 3.28 3.08
N VAL A 51 -0.15 2.99 2.48
CA VAL A 51 0.12 1.75 1.76
C VAL A 51 0.96 0.83 2.63
N LYS A 52 0.67 -0.47 2.56
CA LYS A 52 1.50 -1.54 3.13
C LYS A 52 1.91 -2.53 2.05
N ALA A 53 3.17 -2.91 2.03
CA ALA A 53 3.68 -4.06 1.29
C ALA A 53 4.18 -5.09 2.31
N MET A 54 3.58 -6.28 2.33
CA MET A 54 3.87 -7.33 3.29
C MET A 54 4.40 -8.57 2.58
N ASN A 55 5.45 -9.16 3.14
CA ASN A 55 5.86 -10.52 2.78
C ASN A 55 5.13 -11.52 3.70
N LYS A 56 4.07 -12.16 3.20
CA LYS A 56 3.31 -13.20 3.92
C LYS A 56 4.01 -14.56 3.95
N ASN A 57 5.16 -14.70 3.28
CA ASN A 57 5.93 -15.95 3.33
C ASN A 57 6.65 -16.09 4.67
N THR A 58 6.98 -17.33 5.03
CA THR A 58 7.77 -17.67 6.21
C THR A 58 9.29 -17.55 5.99
N PHE A 59 9.70 -17.05 4.83
CA PHE A 59 11.09 -16.86 4.43
C PHE A 59 11.29 -15.50 3.75
N ASP A 60 12.54 -15.05 3.72
CA ASP A 60 12.94 -13.78 3.12
C ASP A 60 12.78 -13.82 1.61
N MET A 61 12.27 -12.73 1.06
CA MET A 61 11.99 -12.57 -0.37
C MET A 61 12.83 -11.43 -0.95
N PHE A 62 13.49 -11.70 -2.07
CA PHE A 62 14.48 -10.81 -2.68
C PHE A 62 14.04 -10.35 -4.06
N TYR A 63 14.40 -9.12 -4.43
CA TYR A 63 14.34 -8.64 -5.81
C TYR A 63 15.65 -7.95 -6.20
N GLN A 64 15.92 -7.95 -7.50
CA GLN A 64 17.09 -7.34 -8.10
C GLN A 64 16.86 -5.86 -8.32
N GLY A 65 17.63 -5.01 -7.64
CA GLY A 65 17.74 -3.59 -7.99
C GLY A 65 18.58 -3.40 -9.26
N PRO A 66 18.42 -2.28 -9.98
CA PRO A 66 19.17 -2.02 -11.20
C PRO A 66 20.67 -1.87 -10.93
N LYS A 67 21.49 -2.20 -11.93
CA LYS A 67 22.96 -2.24 -11.85
C LYS A 67 23.61 -0.95 -11.35
N ASN A 68 23.05 0.20 -11.74
CA ASN A 68 23.53 1.53 -11.33
C ASN A 68 22.93 2.01 -10.00
N GLY A 69 22.04 1.23 -9.38
CA GLY A 69 21.37 1.56 -8.11
C GLY A 69 20.33 2.67 -8.20
N VAL A 70 20.00 3.17 -9.39
CA VAL A 70 19.04 4.27 -9.55
C VAL A 70 17.63 3.70 -9.57
N ASN A 71 16.77 4.16 -8.66
CA ASN A 71 15.36 3.74 -8.56
C ASN A 71 15.15 2.23 -8.34
N PRO A 72 15.70 1.63 -7.26
CA PRO A 72 15.51 0.22 -6.94
C PRO A 72 14.11 -0.04 -6.34
N PHE A 73 13.06 0.40 -7.01
CA PHE A 73 11.71 0.31 -6.47
C PHE A 73 11.23 -1.14 -6.41
N LEU A 74 10.64 -1.52 -5.28
CA LEU A 74 9.90 -2.75 -5.12
C LEU A 74 8.58 -2.67 -5.90
N CYS A 75 7.82 -1.61 -5.63
CA CYS A 75 6.49 -1.41 -6.18
C CYS A 75 6.18 0.07 -6.41
N GLU A 76 5.20 0.27 -7.29
CA GLU A 76 4.56 1.56 -7.53
C GLU A 76 3.08 1.45 -7.20
N ILE A 77 2.59 2.43 -6.47
CA ILE A 77 1.18 2.64 -6.21
C ILE A 77 0.76 3.88 -6.98
N THR A 78 -0.23 3.70 -7.86
CA THR A 78 -0.78 4.77 -8.69
C THR A 78 -2.12 5.22 -8.11
N ILE A 79 -2.24 6.52 -7.88
CA ILE A 79 -3.50 7.20 -7.64
C ILE A 79 -4.02 7.67 -9.00
N ARG A 80 -4.93 6.90 -9.60
CA ARG A 80 -5.40 7.15 -10.96
C ARG A 80 -6.13 8.49 -11.08
N LYS A 81 -6.12 9.05 -12.29
CA LYS A 81 -6.75 10.33 -12.69
C LYS A 81 -6.08 11.61 -12.18
N ILE A 82 -5.12 11.51 -11.26
CA ILE A 82 -4.32 12.65 -10.79
C ILE A 82 -2.80 12.42 -10.98
N ASP A 83 -2.43 11.38 -11.74
CA ASP A 83 -1.05 11.00 -12.09
C ASP A 83 -0.06 11.13 -10.93
N THR A 84 -0.49 10.66 -9.76
CA THR A 84 0.30 10.68 -8.53
C THR A 84 0.75 9.27 -8.19
N TYR A 85 2.03 9.14 -7.86
CA TYR A 85 2.67 7.87 -7.60
C TYR A 85 3.28 7.82 -6.19
N VAL A 86 3.24 6.64 -5.59
CA VAL A 86 4.00 6.31 -4.38
C VAL A 86 4.90 5.14 -4.72
N TYR A 87 6.21 5.35 -4.57
CA TYR A 87 7.21 4.31 -4.79
C TYR A 87 7.68 3.78 -3.45
N MET A 88 7.74 2.46 -3.32
CA MET A 88 8.28 1.80 -2.13
C MET A 88 9.55 1.06 -2.50
N THR A 89 10.55 1.13 -1.64
CA THR A 89 11.85 0.47 -1.80
C THR A 89 12.13 -0.34 -0.56
N ALA A 90 12.34 -1.64 -0.70
CA ALA A 90 12.75 -2.47 0.42
C ALA A 90 14.24 -2.24 0.78
N PRO A 91 14.67 -2.55 2.00
CA PRO A 91 16.07 -2.44 2.41
C PRO A 91 17.02 -3.18 1.45
N GLN A 92 18.16 -2.55 1.18
CA GLN A 92 19.22 -3.17 0.40
C GLN A 92 19.92 -4.25 1.25
N SER A 93 20.18 -5.41 0.66
CA SER A 93 20.99 -6.46 1.27
C SER A 93 22.50 -6.19 1.09
N LYS A 94 23.33 -7.07 1.64
CA LYS A 94 24.77 -7.14 1.35
C LYS A 94 25.08 -7.99 0.09
N LEU A 95 24.07 -8.61 -0.51
CA LEU A 95 24.20 -9.51 -1.64
C LEU A 95 24.04 -8.73 -2.95
N ALA A 96 24.73 -9.20 -3.99
CA ALA A 96 24.66 -8.63 -5.32
C ALA A 96 24.85 -9.73 -6.36
N THR A 97 24.24 -9.52 -7.53
CA THR A 97 24.49 -10.29 -8.75
C THR A 97 25.27 -9.42 -9.73
N LEU A 98 25.58 -9.97 -10.92
CA LEU A 98 26.15 -9.20 -12.02
C LEU A 98 25.23 -8.03 -12.49
N GLU A 99 23.93 -8.14 -12.20
CA GLU A 99 22.89 -7.20 -12.60
C GLU A 99 22.60 -6.12 -11.55
N GLY A 100 23.23 -6.20 -10.37
CA GLY A 100 23.13 -5.16 -9.34
C GLY A 100 22.97 -5.72 -7.93
N LYS A 101 22.55 -4.87 -6.99
CA LYS A 101 22.33 -5.27 -5.59
C LYS A 101 20.95 -5.86 -5.36
N LEU A 102 20.89 -6.84 -4.48
CA LEU A 102 19.62 -7.42 -4.05
C LEU A 102 19.01 -6.58 -2.92
N HIS A 103 17.70 -6.40 -2.99
CA HIS A 103 16.87 -5.81 -1.94
C HIS A 103 15.92 -6.89 -1.41
N TYR A 104 15.45 -6.75 -0.17
CA TYR A 104 14.71 -7.82 0.47
C TYR A 104 13.59 -7.33 1.39
N LEU A 105 12.55 -8.15 1.49
CA LEU A 105 11.56 -8.11 2.56
C LEU A 105 11.76 -9.36 3.41
N ARG A 106 11.95 -9.20 4.73
CA ARG A 106 12.07 -10.36 5.61
C ARG A 106 10.75 -11.14 5.68
N ALA A 107 10.81 -12.38 6.14
CA ALA A 107 9.62 -13.15 6.48
C ALA A 107 8.68 -12.34 7.39
N ASN A 108 7.40 -12.24 7.04
CA ASN A 108 6.38 -11.47 7.76
C ASN A 108 6.64 -9.96 7.91
N ASP A 109 7.62 -9.42 7.20
CA ASP A 109 7.96 -8.00 7.27
C ASP A 109 6.92 -7.13 6.54
N VAL A 110 6.77 -5.91 7.02
CA VAL A 110 5.83 -4.93 6.49
C VAL A 110 6.57 -3.64 6.20
N LEU A 111 6.61 -3.25 4.93
CA LEU A 111 7.02 -1.93 4.50
C LEU A 111 5.79 -1.04 4.38
N THR A 112 5.88 0.21 4.83
CA THR A 112 4.79 1.17 4.74
C THR A 112 5.23 2.45 4.03
N ALA A 113 4.26 3.14 3.42
CA ALA A 113 4.46 4.46 2.85
C ALA A 113 3.16 5.25 2.94
N GLU A 114 3.27 6.56 3.12
CA GLU A 114 2.12 7.45 3.23
C GLU A 114 2.17 8.56 2.19
N LYS A 115 1.00 8.99 1.72
CA LYS A 115 0.88 10.10 0.79
C LYS A 115 -0.41 10.87 1.00
N GLU A 116 -0.28 12.16 1.27
CA GLU A 116 -1.39 13.10 1.15
C GLU A 116 -1.56 13.56 -0.31
N PHE A 117 -2.82 13.65 -0.76
CA PHE A 117 -3.16 14.12 -2.09
C PHE A 117 -4.57 14.73 -2.13
N LYS A 118 -4.88 15.42 -3.23
CA LYS A 118 -6.18 16.06 -3.46
C LYS A 118 -6.82 15.55 -4.75
N VAL A 119 -8.11 15.24 -4.69
CA VAL A 119 -8.95 14.85 -5.85
C VAL A 119 -10.13 15.81 -5.97
N ALA A 120 -10.79 15.82 -7.12
CA ALA A 120 -12.01 16.60 -7.29
C ALA A 120 -13.05 16.22 -6.22
N SER A 121 -13.80 17.20 -5.72
CA SER A 121 -14.79 16.95 -4.67
C SER A 121 -15.81 15.90 -5.10
N ASN A 122 -16.17 15.01 -4.17
CA ASN A 122 -17.08 13.88 -4.38
C ASN A 122 -16.54 12.78 -5.31
N GLU A 123 -15.27 12.86 -5.73
CA GLU A 123 -14.63 11.79 -6.49
C GLU A 123 -13.93 10.80 -5.56
N LYS A 124 -14.25 9.52 -5.70
CA LYS A 124 -13.51 8.47 -4.99
C LYS A 124 -12.21 8.16 -5.74
N PRO A 125 -11.04 8.29 -5.10
CA PRO A 125 -9.78 7.94 -5.76
C PRO A 125 -9.71 6.44 -6.03
N ILE A 126 -9.09 6.08 -7.15
CA ILE A 126 -8.85 4.70 -7.55
C ILE A 126 -7.37 4.41 -7.35
N ILE A 127 -7.07 3.45 -6.49
CA ILE A 127 -5.71 3.04 -6.15
C ILE A 127 -5.39 1.72 -6.86
N THR A 128 -4.25 1.67 -7.55
CA THR A 128 -3.73 0.44 -8.16
C THR A 128 -2.27 0.26 -7.81
N ALA A 129 -1.80 -0.98 -7.75
CA ALA A 129 -0.40 -1.28 -7.46
C ALA A 129 0.21 -2.17 -8.55
N LYS A 130 1.52 -2.06 -8.73
CA LYS A 130 2.33 -2.99 -9.54
C LYS A 130 3.66 -3.27 -8.83
N LEU A 131 4.15 -4.50 -8.96
CA LEU A 131 5.53 -4.85 -8.62
C LEU A 131 6.43 -4.55 -9.83
N PHE A 132 7.63 -4.00 -9.61
CA PHE A 132 8.59 -3.77 -10.70
C PHE A 132 9.31 -5.05 -11.15
N GLY A 133 9.36 -6.05 -10.29
CA GLY A 133 9.93 -7.35 -10.61
C GLY A 133 9.39 -8.42 -9.67
N PRO A 134 9.51 -9.70 -10.05
CA PRO A 134 9.12 -10.80 -9.18
C PRO A 134 10.07 -10.86 -7.97
N LEU A 135 9.50 -10.87 -6.77
CA LEU A 135 10.24 -11.28 -5.59
C LEU A 135 10.38 -12.81 -5.58
N ARG A 136 11.55 -13.29 -5.16
CA ARG A 136 11.92 -14.71 -5.16
C ARG A 136 12.75 -15.07 -3.93
N PRO A 137 12.78 -16.36 -3.52
CA PRO A 137 13.72 -16.84 -2.53
C PRO A 137 15.18 -16.59 -2.97
N ILE A 138 16.10 -16.56 -2.01
CA ILE A 138 17.52 -16.34 -2.31
C ILE A 138 18.14 -17.45 -3.17
N SER A 139 17.62 -18.67 -3.09
CA SER A 139 18.07 -19.82 -3.90
C SER A 139 17.92 -19.59 -5.40
N ASP A 140 17.02 -18.71 -5.82
CA ASP A 140 16.70 -18.49 -7.24
C ASP A 140 17.69 -17.51 -7.91
N PHE A 141 18.67 -17.01 -7.16
CA PHE A 141 19.70 -16.08 -7.63
C PHE A 141 21.08 -16.72 -7.85
N TYR A 142 21.22 -18.01 -7.52
CA TYR A 142 22.49 -18.76 -7.60
C TYR A 142 22.33 -20.05 -8.40
#